data_AF-A0A2V9NFI4-F1
#
_entry.id   AF-A0A2V9NFI4-F1
#
_cell.length_a   1.000
_cell.length_b   1.000
_cell.length_c   1.000
_cell.angle_alpha   90.00
_cell.angle_beta   90.00
_cell.angle_gamma   90.00
#
_symmetry.space_group_name_H-M   'P 1'
#
loop_
_entity.id
_entity.type
_entity.pdbx_description
1 polymer ?
#
loop_
_entity_poly.entity_id
_entity_poly.type
_entity_poly.pdbx_seq_one_letter_code
_entity_poly.pdbx_strand_id
1 'polypeptide(L)'
;VRCIEIACLNPAVAGEFRVFNQFTEQFSILQLARLVEAAGKKLGLNVAIEHLPDPRVEAEEHYYNAKHTKLIDLGLEPHRLSDSLLDSLMNIAVQHRERIDTSILFPRINWRESRNERRPRSIVMQATAD
;
A
#
# COMPACT_ATOMS: atom_id res chain seq x y z
N VAL A 1 2.39 -11.98 -8.16
CA VAL A 1 1.79 -12.91 -9.15
C VAL A 1 1.75 -14.36 -8.66
N ARG A 2 2.70 -14.80 -7.81
CA ARG A 2 2.79 -16.20 -7.33
C ARG A 2 1.55 -16.78 -6.64
N CYS A 3 0.85 -16.06 -5.76
CA CYS A 3 -0.33 -16.60 -5.07
C CYS A 3 -1.48 -16.95 -6.04
N ILE A 4 -1.65 -16.16 -7.10
CA ILE A 4 -2.67 -16.41 -8.13
C ILE A 4 -2.31 -17.67 -8.92
N GLU A 5 -1.05 -17.77 -9.35
CA GLU A 5 -0.53 -18.96 -10.04
C GLU A 5 -0.76 -20.22 -9.20
N ILE A 6 -0.41 -20.20 -7.90
CA ILE A 6 -0.65 -21.31 -6.97
C ILE A 6 -2.13 -21.69 -6.92
N ALA A 7 -3.02 -20.71 -6.83
CA ALA A 7 -4.46 -20.95 -6.78
C ALA A 7 -5.01 -21.56 -8.09
N CYS A 8 -4.46 -21.16 -9.25
CA CYS A 8 -4.80 -21.71 -10.55
C CYS A 8 -4.28 -23.13 -10.75
N LEU A 9 -3.04 -23.40 -10.34
CA LEU A 9 -2.41 -24.73 -10.46
C LEU A 9 -2.99 -25.76 -9.48
N ASN A 10 -3.59 -25.29 -8.39
CA ASN A 10 -4.27 -26.13 -7.40
C ASN A 10 -5.75 -25.72 -7.36
N PRO A 11 -6.58 -26.03 -8.38
CA PRO A 11 -7.96 -25.54 -8.45
C PRO A 11 -8.82 -26.10 -7.31
N ALA A 12 -9.91 -25.40 -7.00
CA ALA A 12 -10.94 -25.91 -6.09
C ALA A 12 -11.66 -27.09 -6.74
N VAL A 13 -12.15 -28.04 -5.93
CA VAL A 13 -13.01 -29.11 -6.46
C VAL A 13 -14.40 -28.58 -6.80
N ALA A 14 -15.16 -29.31 -7.62
CA ALA A 14 -16.52 -28.90 -7.97
C ALA A 14 -17.39 -28.73 -6.72
N GLY A 15 -18.06 -27.58 -6.62
CA GLY A 15 -18.89 -27.22 -5.46
C GLY A 15 -18.13 -26.68 -4.26
N GLU A 16 -16.80 -26.60 -4.29
CA GLU A 16 -15.99 -26.03 -3.21
C GLU A 16 -15.80 -24.51 -3.39
N PHE A 17 -16.04 -23.76 -2.32
CA PHE A 17 -15.69 -22.33 -2.25
C PHE A 17 -14.51 -22.12 -1.30
N ARG A 18 -13.31 -21.93 -1.86
CA ARG A 18 -12.09 -21.68 -1.09
C ARG A 18 -11.88 -20.20 -0.82
N VAL A 19 -11.51 -19.90 0.43
CA VAL A 19 -11.11 -18.55 0.86
C VAL A 19 -9.67 -18.59 1.35
N PHE A 20 -8.85 -17.70 0.80
CA PHE A 20 -7.45 -17.51 1.18
C PHE A 20 -7.24 -16.07 1.67
N ASN A 21 -6.62 -15.93 2.84
CA ASN A 21 -6.12 -14.64 3.31
C ASN A 21 -4.76 -14.40 2.65
N GLN A 22 -4.72 -13.56 1.62
CA GLN A 22 -3.55 -13.37 0.77
C GLN A 22 -2.67 -12.21 1.26
N PHE A 23 -1.89 -12.46 2.30
CA PHE A 23 -0.79 -11.59 2.76
C PHE A 23 0.29 -12.45 3.42
N THR A 24 1.49 -11.90 3.59
CA THR A 24 2.65 -12.62 4.13
C THR A 24 3.06 -12.15 5.51
N GLU A 25 2.80 -10.88 5.83
CA GLU A 25 3.22 -10.21 7.05
C GLU A 25 2.17 -9.19 7.49
N GLN A 26 2.18 -8.85 8.77
CA GLN A 26 1.30 -7.85 9.36
C GLN A 26 2.16 -6.71 9.89
N PHE A 27 1.77 -5.48 9.56
CA PHE A 27 2.42 -4.27 10.05
C PHE A 27 1.35 -3.26 10.46
N SER A 28 1.59 -2.55 11.56
CA SER A 28 0.87 -1.31 11.85
C SER A 28 1.35 -0.17 10.94
N ILE A 29 0.54 0.87 10.79
CA ILE A 29 0.92 2.07 10.03
C ILE A 29 2.19 2.70 10.63
N LEU A 30 2.32 2.72 11.95
CA LEU A 30 3.50 3.26 12.61
C LEU A 30 4.76 2.42 12.36
N GLN A 31 4.64 1.09 12.27
CA GLN A 31 5.77 0.23 11.87
C GLN A 31 6.23 0.55 10.45
N LEU A 32 5.30 0.69 9.50
CA LEU A 32 5.63 1.06 8.12
C LEU A 32 6.29 2.45 8.05
N ALA A 33 5.76 3.45 8.77
CA ALA A 33 6.33 4.79 8.81
C ALA A 33 7.78 4.79 9.30
N ARG A 34 8.08 4.06 10.38
CA ARG A 34 9.44 3.92 10.92
C ARG A 34 10.39 3.18 9.99
N LEU A 35 9.90 2.15 9.27
CA LEU A 35 10.72 1.46 8.26
C LEU A 35 11.11 2.42 7.14
N VAL A 36 10.15 3.19 6.61
CA VAL A 36 10.40 4.19 5.56
C VAL A 36 11.32 5.31 6.05
N GLU A 37 11.14 5.80 7.27
CA GLU A 37 12.05 6.79 7.89
C GLU A 37 13.49 6.27 7.97
N ALA A 38 13.67 5.04 8.45
CA ALA A 38 14.98 4.41 8.54
C ALA A 38 15.64 4.23 7.16
N ALA A 39 14.89 3.80 6.15
CA ALA A 39 15.41 3.67 4.78
C ALA A 39 15.71 5.04 4.14
N GLY A 40 14.84 6.03 4.33
CA GLY A 40 15.08 7.39 3.85
C GLY A 40 16.35 8.00 4.44
N LYS A 41 16.61 7.76 5.73
CA LYS A 41 17.86 8.19 6.39
C LYS A 41 19.10 7.62 5.72
N LYS A 42 19.08 6.34 5.30
CA LYS A 42 20.20 5.71 4.56
C LYS A 42 20.46 6.39 3.21
N LEU A 43 19.42 6.97 2.60
CA LEU A 43 19.49 7.72 1.35
C LEU A 43 19.78 9.22 1.55
N GLY A 44 20.07 9.66 2.78
CA GLY A 44 20.29 11.07 3.09
C GLY A 44 19.03 11.94 3.04
N LEU A 45 17.84 11.33 3.08
CA LEU A 45 16.57 12.04 3.12
C LEU A 45 16.20 12.37 4.57
N ASN A 46 15.70 13.59 4.79
CA ASN A 46 15.06 13.97 6.05
C ASN A 46 13.57 13.61 5.99
N VAL A 47 13.24 12.38 6.38
CA VAL A 47 11.85 11.91 6.44
C VAL A 47 11.24 12.32 7.77
N ALA A 48 10.10 13.00 7.72
CA ALA A 48 9.31 13.35 8.90
C ALA A 48 8.03 12.50 8.95
N ILE A 49 7.63 12.10 10.16
CA ILE A 49 6.36 11.41 10.40
C ILE A 49 5.36 12.45 10.92
N GLU A 50 4.29 12.66 10.17
CA GLU A 50 3.20 13.56 10.54
C GLU A 50 1.93 12.76 10.83
N HIS A 51 1.19 13.16 11.87
CA HIS A 51 -0.10 12.58 12.21
C HIS A 51 -1.23 13.46 11.69
N LEU A 52 -2.09 12.91 10.86
CA LEU A 52 -3.24 13.60 10.28
C LEU A 52 -4.52 13.16 11.00
N PRO A 53 -5.54 14.03 11.11
CA PRO A 53 -6.87 13.61 11.53
C PRO A 53 -7.36 12.48 10.61
N ASP A 54 -7.75 11.35 11.18
CA ASP A 54 -8.18 10.19 10.39
C ASP A 54 -9.50 10.52 9.66
N PRO A 55 -9.49 10.62 8.33
CA PRO A 55 -10.70 10.86 7.57
C PRO A 55 -11.64 9.65 7.59
N ARG A 56 -11.18 8.48 8.05
CA ARG A 56 -11.97 7.25 8.14
C ARG A 56 -12.60 7.10 9.53
N VAL A 57 -13.50 6.12 9.61
CA VAL A 57 -14.08 5.65 10.86
C VAL A 57 -13.60 4.22 11.04
N GLU A 58 -12.45 4.05 11.68
CA GLU A 58 -11.84 2.75 11.97
C GLU A 58 -11.21 2.72 13.37
N ALA A 59 -10.84 1.53 13.84
CA ALA A 59 -10.15 1.39 15.12
C ALA A 59 -8.65 1.66 14.93
N GLU A 60 -8.16 2.79 15.44
CA GLU A 60 -6.73 3.15 15.35
C GLU A 60 -5.83 2.17 16.13
N GLU A 61 -6.38 1.56 17.19
CA GLU A 61 -5.75 0.50 17.96
C GLU A 61 -6.71 -0.69 18.08
N HIS A 62 -6.28 -1.85 17.62
CA HIS A 62 -7.06 -3.08 17.70
C HIS A 62 -6.18 -4.32 17.67
N TYR A 63 -6.66 -5.40 18.28
CA TYR A 63 -6.01 -6.70 18.15
C TYR A 63 -6.12 -7.20 16.71
N TYR A 64 -4.99 -7.59 16.14
CA TYR A 64 -4.92 -8.13 14.79
C TYR A 64 -4.00 -9.35 14.78
N ASN A 65 -4.56 -10.53 14.46
CA ASN A 65 -3.82 -11.78 14.30
C ASN A 65 -4.51 -12.67 13.26
N ALA A 66 -4.52 -12.19 12.02
CA ALA A 66 -5.17 -12.90 10.92
C ALA A 66 -4.35 -14.12 10.48
N LYS A 67 -5.01 -15.29 10.35
CA LYS A 67 -4.37 -16.53 9.84
C LYS A 67 -4.19 -16.47 8.33
N HIS A 68 -3.04 -16.89 7.81
CA HIS A 68 -2.70 -16.83 6.37
C HIS A 68 -1.93 -18.06 5.86
N THR A 69 -2.19 -19.25 6.41
CA THR A 69 -1.40 -20.47 6.14
C THR A 69 -1.74 -21.15 4.81
N LYS A 70 -2.99 -21.09 4.33
CA LYS A 70 -3.46 -21.91 3.20
C LYS A 70 -2.62 -21.79 1.92
N LEU A 71 -2.07 -20.61 1.62
CA LEU A 71 -1.20 -20.44 0.47
C LEU A 71 0.21 -21.00 0.72
N ILE A 72 0.71 -20.90 1.95
CA ILE A 72 1.98 -21.50 2.39
C ILE A 72 1.87 -23.03 2.31
N ASP A 73 0.75 -23.58 2.77
CA ASP A 73 0.45 -25.02 2.72
C ASP A 73 0.41 -25.54 1.26
N LEU A 74 0.10 -24.67 0.29
CA LEU A 74 0.13 -24.94 -1.15
C LEU A 74 1.48 -24.61 -1.82
N GLY A 75 2.53 -24.34 -1.04
CA GLY A 75 3.89 -24.11 -1.55
C GLY A 75 4.25 -22.65 -1.85
N LEU A 76 3.55 -21.67 -1.24
CA LEU A 76 3.99 -20.29 -1.29
C LEU A 76 5.29 -20.11 -0.47
N GLU A 77 6.35 -19.73 -1.15
CA GLU A 77 7.57 -19.19 -0.54
C GLU A 77 7.49 -17.65 -0.55
N PRO A 78 7.25 -17.00 0.60
CA PRO A 78 7.02 -15.56 0.65
C PRO A 78 8.33 -14.77 0.56
N HIS A 79 8.34 -13.74 -0.29
CA HIS A 79 9.32 -12.66 -0.19
C HIS A 79 8.85 -11.71 0.91
N ARG A 80 9.51 -11.78 2.07
CA ARG A 80 9.26 -10.89 3.20
C ARG A 80 9.81 -9.49 2.93
N LEU A 81 9.24 -8.49 3.58
CA LEU A 81 9.75 -7.14 3.58
C LEU A 81 11.19 -7.17 4.10
N SER A 82 12.11 -6.63 3.29
CA SER A 82 13.54 -6.59 3.60
C SER A 82 14.08 -5.20 3.33
N ASP A 83 15.19 -4.87 3.97
CA ASP A 83 15.92 -3.63 3.72
C ASP A 83 16.21 -3.44 2.23
N SER A 84 16.64 -4.51 1.54
CA SER A 84 16.94 -4.45 0.10
C SER A 84 15.73 -4.10 -0.76
N LEU A 85 14.54 -4.63 -0.42
CA LEU A 85 13.30 -4.30 -1.12
C LEU A 85 12.91 -2.85 -0.87
N LEU A 86 13.04 -2.41 0.38
CA LEU A 86 12.69 -1.04 0.77
C LEU A 86 13.63 -0.02 0.11
N ASP A 87 14.94 -0.27 0.13
CA ASP A 87 15.94 0.55 -0.54
C ASP A 87 15.68 0.62 -2.05
N SER A 88 15.35 -0.52 -2.68
CA SER A 88 15.01 -0.56 -4.11
C SER A 88 13.77 0.29 -4.43
N LEU A 89 12.69 0.19 -3.64
CA LEU A 89 11.47 0.96 -3.86
C LEU A 89 11.66 2.45 -3.61
N MET A 90 12.40 2.81 -2.57
CA MET A 90 12.72 4.21 -2.25
C MET A 90 13.54 4.86 -3.37
N ASN A 91 14.53 4.16 -3.93
CA ASN A 91 15.31 4.67 -5.06
C ASN A 91 14.45 4.91 -6.31
N ILE A 92 13.49 4.03 -6.60
CA ILE A 92 12.53 4.22 -7.70
C ILE A 92 11.68 5.49 -7.47
N ALA A 93 11.20 5.69 -6.24
CA ALA A 93 10.42 6.90 -5.91
C ALA A 93 11.26 8.18 -6.05
N VAL A 94 12.51 8.17 -5.58
CA VAL A 94 13.43 9.31 -5.73
C VAL A 94 13.75 9.57 -7.21
N GLN A 95 14.02 8.53 -8.00
CA GLN A 95 14.30 8.62 -9.43
C GLN A 95 13.16 9.30 -10.21
N HIS A 96 11.91 9.06 -9.81
CA HIS A 96 10.72 9.58 -10.48
C HIS A 96 10.01 10.71 -9.73
N ARG A 97 10.68 11.34 -8.75
CA ARG A 97 10.09 12.37 -7.88
C ARG A 97 9.43 13.54 -8.62
N GLU A 98 9.97 13.92 -9.78
CA GLU A 98 9.45 15.03 -10.60
C GLU A 98 8.08 14.72 -11.22
N ARG A 99 7.65 13.46 -11.22
CA ARG A 99 6.33 13.02 -11.71
C ARG A 99 5.26 13.00 -10.63
N ILE A 100 5.61 13.31 -9.38
CA ILE A 100 4.70 13.26 -8.25
C ILE A 100 3.83 14.52 -8.24
N ASP A 101 2.53 14.37 -8.49
CA ASP A 101 1.55 15.42 -8.23
C ASP A 101 1.29 15.51 -6.71
N THR A 102 1.95 16.43 -6.03
CA THR A 102 1.80 16.62 -4.58
C THR A 102 0.38 17.06 -4.19
N SER A 103 -0.41 17.59 -5.14
CA SER A 103 -1.78 18.02 -4.87
C SER A 103 -2.74 16.85 -4.62
N ILE A 104 -2.33 15.59 -4.82
CA ILE A 104 -3.15 14.40 -4.54
C ILE A 104 -2.66 13.58 -3.35
N LEU A 105 -1.61 14.02 -2.66
CA LEU A 105 -0.99 13.24 -1.58
C LEU A 105 -1.86 13.16 -0.32
N PHE A 106 -2.51 14.27 0.05
CA PHE A 106 -3.33 14.35 1.26
C PHE A 106 -4.76 13.84 1.03
N PRO A 107 -5.35 13.12 2.00
CA PRO A 107 -6.72 12.65 1.90
C PRO A 107 -7.71 13.83 1.89
N ARG A 108 -8.72 13.74 1.03
CA ARG A 108 -9.79 14.74 0.90
C ARG A 108 -11.19 14.20 1.18
N ILE A 109 -11.30 12.89 1.43
CA ILE A 109 -12.59 12.21 1.56
C ILE A 109 -12.80 11.81 3.01
N ASN A 110 -13.69 12.48 3.71
CA ASN A 110 -14.09 12.17 5.07
C ASN A 110 -15.31 11.23 5.08
N TRP A 111 -15.18 10.07 5.73
CA TRP A 111 -16.23 9.05 5.84
C TRP A 111 -17.41 9.49 6.68
N ARG A 112 -17.23 10.50 7.53
CA ARG A 112 -18.30 11.09 8.33
C ARG A 112 -19.19 12.00 7.50
N GLU A 113 -18.79 12.33 6.27
CA GLU A 113 -19.54 13.18 5.36
C GLU A 113 -20.20 12.36 4.25
N SER A 114 -21.51 12.52 4.07
CA SER A 114 -22.28 11.84 3.02
C SER A 114 -22.00 12.37 1.61
N ARG A 115 -21.41 13.57 1.51
CA ARG A 115 -20.98 14.21 0.27
C ARG A 115 -19.60 14.82 0.51
N ASN A 116 -18.66 14.51 -0.38
CA ASN A 116 -17.32 15.07 -0.36
C ASN A 116 -17.10 15.87 -1.65
N GLU A 117 -16.35 16.96 -1.56
CA GLU A 117 -15.96 17.72 -2.73
C GLU A 117 -15.01 16.89 -3.61
N ARG A 118 -15.45 16.58 -4.84
CA ARG A 118 -14.56 15.97 -5.83
C ARG A 118 -13.72 17.06 -6.47
N ARG A 119 -12.42 16.81 -6.65
CA ARG A 119 -11.54 17.70 -7.42
C ARG A 119 -12.22 17.97 -8.77
N PRO A 120 -12.38 19.24 -9.21
CA PRO A 120 -12.73 19.52 -10.59
C PRO A 120 -11.66 18.85 -11.46
N ARG A 121 -12.07 18.12 -12.50
CA ARG A 121 -11.10 17.57 -13.47
C ARG A 121 -10.25 18.74 -13.94
N SER A 122 -8.93 18.68 -13.71
CA SER A 122 -8.01 19.59 -14.38
C SER A 122 -8.21 19.36 -15.87
N ILE A 123 -8.85 20.33 -16.54
CA ILE A 123 -8.74 20.44 -17.98
C ILE A 123 -7.24 20.65 -18.19
N VAL A 124 -6.55 19.62 -18.70
CA VAL A 124 -5.21 19.81 -19.22
C VAL A 124 -5.40 20.87 -20.30
N MET A 125 -4.96 22.08 -20.01
CA MET A 125 -4.93 23.19 -20.94
C MET A 125 -4.13 22.68 -22.15
N GLN A 126 -4.81 22.39 -23.25
CA GLN A 126 -4.18 22.43 -24.56
C GLN A 126 -3.78 23.89 -24.78
N ALA A 127 -2.58 24.23 -24.33
CA ALA A 127 -1.83 25.40 -24.74
C ALA A 127 -0.53 24.79 -25.28
N THR A 128 -0.22 24.86 -26.57
CA THR A 128 -0.22 25.98 -27.52
C THR A 128 0.06 25.36 -28.90
N ALA A 129 0.02 25.98 -30.06
CA ALA A 129 -0.54 27.18 -30.68
C ALA A 129 -0.01 27.12 -32.13
N ASP A 130 -0.77 27.68 -33.07
CA ASP A 130 -0.40 28.02 -34.46
C ASP A 130 -0.09 26.88 -35.47
#